data_AF-A0A7C2H7L4-F1
#
_entry.id   AF-A0A7C2H7L4-F1
#
_cell.length_a   1.000
_cell.length_b   1.000
_cell.length_c   1.000
_cell.angle_alpha   90.00
_cell.angle_beta   90.00
_cell.angle_gamma   90.00
#
_symmetry.space_group_name_H-M   'P 1'
#
loop_
_entity.id
_entity.type
_entity.pdbx_description
1 polymer ?
#
loop_
_entity_poly.entity_id
_entity_poly.type
_entity_poly.pdbx_seq_one_letter_code
_entity_poly.pdbx_strand_id
1 'polypeptide(L)'
;MSKRKEHKSGASGFLGEREIIEIIQSRLSLMADSPVPFGDDVSAVNIDKGRVAVLKTDMLVGSTDVPPGMSFWQAARKAVVMNVSDFAAKGVQPIAVLAALGLQRGLMRKDVEEIAR
;
A
#
# COMPACT_ATOMS: atom_id res chain seq x y z
N MET A 1 47.95 16.34 -1.71
CA MET A 1 46.92 17.34 -2.07
C MET A 1 45.59 16.62 -2.25
N SER A 2 44.66 16.90 -1.35
CA SER A 2 43.35 16.27 -1.24
C SER A 2 42.45 16.71 -2.40
N LYS A 3 42.01 15.77 -3.24
CA LYS A 3 40.90 16.02 -4.16
C LYS A 3 39.60 15.79 -3.39
N ARG A 4 39.00 16.90 -2.92
CA ARG A 4 37.60 16.90 -2.47
C ARG A 4 36.75 16.36 -3.61
N LYS A 5 36.06 15.23 -3.38
CA LYS A 5 34.95 14.81 -4.23
C LYS A 5 33.84 15.85 -4.04
N GLU A 6 33.61 16.64 -5.07
CA GLU A 6 32.43 17.49 -5.17
C GLU A 6 31.19 16.58 -5.14
N HIS A 7 30.42 16.65 -4.05
CA HIS A 7 29.03 16.24 -4.09
C HIS A 7 28.29 17.22 -4.99
N LYS A 8 28.10 16.82 -6.25
CA LYS A 8 27.09 17.46 -7.11
C LYS A 8 25.74 17.30 -6.42
N SER A 9 25.17 18.40 -5.95
CA SER A 9 23.78 18.48 -5.53
C SER A 9 22.91 18.13 -6.73
N GLY A 10 22.34 16.93 -6.73
CA GLY A 10 21.33 16.52 -7.72
C GLY A 10 20.10 17.40 -7.59
N ALA A 11 19.61 17.89 -8.72
CA ALA A 11 18.51 18.82 -8.85
C ALA A 11 17.24 18.34 -8.11
N SER A 12 16.52 19.27 -7.48
CA SER A 12 15.17 19.04 -6.93
C SER A 12 14.16 18.88 -8.07
N GLY A 13 14.16 17.73 -8.74
CA GLY A 13 13.11 17.31 -9.66
C GLY A 13 11.98 16.61 -8.92
N PHE A 14 10.78 16.59 -9.50
CA PHE A 14 9.70 15.71 -9.04
C PHE A 14 10.18 14.26 -9.13
N LEU A 15 10.00 13.50 -8.05
CA LEU A 15 10.35 12.08 -8.01
C LEU A 15 9.21 11.24 -8.62
N GLY A 16 9.57 10.25 -9.44
CA GLY A 16 8.64 9.22 -9.87
C GLY A 16 8.34 8.20 -8.77
N GLU A 17 7.26 7.43 -8.91
CA GLU A 17 6.88 6.39 -7.95
C GLU A 17 8.01 5.39 -7.68
N ARG A 18 8.65 4.89 -8.75
CA ARG A 18 9.76 3.93 -8.63
C ARG A 18 10.93 4.48 -7.81
N GLU A 19 11.32 5.72 -8.08
CA GLU A 19 12.42 6.36 -7.36
C GLU A 19 12.08 6.55 -5.87
N ILE A 20 10.82 6.90 -5.57
CA ILE A 20 10.34 7.01 -4.18
C ILE A 20 10.44 5.65 -3.48
N ILE A 21 10.00 4.57 -4.13
CA ILE A 21 10.08 3.20 -3.59
C ILE A 21 11.53 2.82 -3.30
N GLU A 22 12.45 3.07 -4.25
CA GLU A 22 13.87 2.78 -4.09
C GLU A 22 14.50 3.56 -2.93
N ILE A 23 14.14 4.84 -2.77
CA ILE A 23 14.59 5.68 -1.65
C ILE A 23 14.10 5.09 -0.32
N ILE A 24 12.81 4.75 -0.20
CA ILE A 24 12.25 4.16 1.02
C ILE A 24 12.93 2.83 1.32
N GLN A 25 13.04 1.94 0.33
CA GLN A 25 13.67 0.63 0.46
C GLN A 25 15.11 0.74 0.95
N SER A 26 15.88 1.71 0.46
CA SER A 26 17.28 1.93 0.90
C SER A 26 17.43 2.26 2.40
N ARG A 27 16.34 2.64 3.07
CA ARG A 27 16.30 2.97 4.50
C ARG A 27 15.69 1.88 5.37
N LEU A 28 15.08 0.86 4.77
CA LEU A 28 14.46 -0.25 5.49
C LEU A 28 15.45 -1.40 5.65
N SER A 29 15.43 -2.07 6.80
CA SER A 29 16.08 -3.36 6.95
C SER A 29 15.23 -4.42 6.24
N LEU A 30 15.78 -5.01 5.19
CA LEU A 30 15.11 -6.09 4.47
C LEU A 30 15.05 -7.35 5.35
N MET A 31 13.91 -8.04 5.29
CA MET A 31 13.75 -9.33 5.96
C MET A 31 14.46 -10.40 5.15
N ALA A 32 15.59 -10.90 5.68
CA ALA A 32 16.47 -11.84 4.97
C ALA A 32 15.76 -13.13 4.52
N ASP A 33 14.76 -13.60 5.29
CA ASP A 33 14.06 -14.86 5.06
C ASP A 33 12.62 -14.66 4.55
N SER A 34 12.36 -13.56 3.83
CA SER A 34 11.04 -13.35 3.18
C SER A 34 10.80 -14.41 2.10
N PRO A 35 9.67 -15.16 2.13
CA PRO A 35 9.33 -16.14 1.09
C PRO A 35 9.07 -15.53 -0.30
N VAL A 36 8.85 -14.22 -0.36
CA VAL A 36 8.62 -13.47 -1.60
C VAL A 36 9.66 -12.36 -1.76
N PRO A 37 10.11 -12.05 -2.99
CA PRO A 37 11.03 -10.95 -3.22
C PRO A 37 10.36 -9.61 -2.89
N PHE A 38 11.17 -8.61 -2.52
CA PHE A 38 10.69 -7.26 -2.34
C PHE A 38 10.20 -6.68 -3.68
N GLY A 39 9.05 -5.99 -3.66
CA GLY A 39 8.42 -5.43 -4.86
C GLY A 39 7.48 -6.38 -5.60
N ASP A 40 7.22 -7.56 -5.04
CA ASP A 40 6.08 -8.39 -5.43
C ASP A 40 4.76 -7.71 -5.03
N ASP A 41 3.62 -8.17 -5.58
CA ASP A 41 2.30 -7.60 -5.29
C ASP A 41 1.94 -7.75 -3.81
N VAL A 42 2.55 -8.71 -3.11
CA VAL A 42 2.36 -8.98 -1.67
C VAL A 42 3.68 -9.02 -0.90
N SER A 43 3.62 -8.83 0.41
CA SER A 43 4.71 -9.16 1.33
C SER A 43 4.43 -10.47 2.05
N ALA A 44 5.46 -11.26 2.34
CA ALA A 44 5.31 -12.52 3.07
C ALA A 44 6.33 -12.62 4.19
N VAL A 45 5.90 -13.18 5.32
CA VAL A 45 6.75 -13.42 6.48
C VAL A 45 6.51 -14.84 6.95
N ASN A 46 7.60 -15.60 7.10
CA ASN A 46 7.54 -16.90 7.76
C ASN A 46 7.08 -16.72 9.19
N ILE A 47 5.99 -17.40 9.54
CA ILE A 47 5.55 -17.56 10.91
C ILE A 47 5.83 -19.02 11.32
N ASP A 48 5.53 -19.38 12.55
CA ASP A 48 5.88 -20.69 13.09
C ASP A 48 5.30 -21.88 12.30
N LYS A 49 5.96 -23.03 12.45
CA LYS A 49 5.48 -24.35 11.97
C LYS A 49 5.21 -24.40 10.46
N GLY A 50 6.05 -23.75 9.66
CA GLY A 50 5.94 -23.78 8.19
C GLY A 50 4.74 -23.00 7.64
N ARG A 51 4.14 -22.14 8.46
CA ARG A 51 3.07 -21.23 8.02
C ARG A 51 3.69 -19.91 7.54
N VAL A 52 3.02 -19.25 6.61
CA VAL A 52 3.44 -17.96 6.07
C VAL A 52 2.30 -16.96 6.26
N ALA A 53 2.60 -15.82 6.87
CA ALA A 53 1.71 -14.68 6.89
C ALA A 53 1.94 -13.87 5.61
N VAL A 54 0.89 -13.66 4.83
CA VAL A 54 0.92 -12.82 3.63
C VAL A 54 0.16 -11.53 3.92
N LEU A 55 0.78 -10.41 3.60
CA LEU A 55 0.34 -9.07 3.95
C LEU A 55 0.25 -8.22 2.68
N LYS A 56 -0.83 -7.45 2.58
CA LYS A 56 -1.02 -6.41 1.58
C LYS A 56 -1.66 -5.20 2.23
N THR A 57 -1.26 -4.04 1.77
CA THR A 57 -1.96 -2.79 2.04
C THR A 57 -2.00 -1.97 0.76
N ASP A 58 -3.15 -1.37 0.51
CA ASP A 58 -3.36 -0.36 -0.52
C ASP A 58 -4.14 0.82 0.06
N MET A 59 -3.94 1.99 -0.54
CA MET A 59 -4.65 3.20 -0.18
C MET A 59 -5.67 3.57 -1.26
N LEU A 60 -6.87 3.97 -0.83
CA LEU A 60 -7.85 4.61 -1.68
C LEU A 60 -7.96 6.09 -1.27
N VAL A 61 -7.67 7.00 -2.20
CA VAL A 61 -7.72 8.45 -1.96
C VAL A 61 -8.90 9.03 -2.74
N GLY A 62 -9.80 9.72 -2.02
CA GLY A 62 -11.06 10.21 -2.60
C GLY A 62 -10.90 11.08 -3.85
N SER A 63 -9.85 11.91 -3.92
CA SER A 63 -9.62 12.80 -5.06
C SER A 63 -9.12 12.10 -6.32
N THR A 64 -8.51 10.92 -6.20
CA THR A 64 -7.87 10.21 -7.32
C THR A 64 -8.58 8.92 -7.68
N ASP A 65 -9.16 8.23 -6.70
CA ASP A 65 -9.67 6.87 -6.85
C ASP A 65 -11.19 6.77 -6.88
N VAL A 66 -11.90 7.86 -6.55
CA VAL A 66 -13.36 7.93 -6.50
C VAL A 66 -13.86 8.87 -7.60
N PRO A 67 -14.25 8.35 -8.77
CA PRO A 67 -14.78 9.18 -9.86
C PRO A 67 -16.16 9.76 -9.52
N PRO A 68 -16.59 10.82 -10.22
CA PRO A 68 -17.93 11.38 -10.06
C PRO A 68 -19.03 10.32 -10.21
N GLY A 69 -19.96 10.31 -9.25
CA GLY A 69 -21.09 9.38 -9.25
C GLY A 69 -20.83 8.03 -8.55
N MET A 70 -19.60 7.76 -8.11
CA MET A 70 -19.33 6.58 -7.27
C MET A 70 -19.87 6.81 -5.85
N SER A 71 -20.67 5.87 -5.33
CA SER A 71 -21.20 5.95 -3.96
C SER A 71 -20.13 5.59 -2.92
N PHE A 72 -20.39 5.93 -1.65
CA PHE A 72 -19.48 5.57 -0.56
C PHE A 72 -19.38 4.07 -0.38
N TRP A 73 -20.48 3.34 -0.59
CA TRP A 73 -20.47 1.87 -0.59
C TRP A 73 -19.58 1.30 -1.69
N GLN A 74 -19.66 1.84 -2.91
CA GLN A 74 -18.81 1.39 -4.01
C GLN A 74 -17.33 1.69 -3.74
N ALA A 75 -17.02 2.87 -3.17
CA ALA A 75 -15.67 3.24 -2.78
C ALA A 75 -15.12 2.31 -1.68
N ALA A 76 -15.90 2.04 -0.63
CA ALA A 76 -15.50 1.12 0.45
C ALA A 76 -15.27 -0.30 -0.10
N ARG A 77 -16.16 -0.80 -0.96
CA ARG A 77 -15.97 -2.10 -1.63
C ARG A 77 -14.71 -2.11 -2.49
N LYS A 78 -14.42 -1.03 -3.24
CA LYS A 78 -13.20 -0.90 -4.04
C LYS A 78 -11.94 -0.96 -3.15
N ALA A 79 -11.93 -0.29 -2.01
CA ALA A 79 -10.81 -0.31 -1.07
C ALA A 79 -10.49 -1.71 -0.53
N VAL A 80 -11.52 -2.55 -0.32
CA VAL A 80 -11.31 -3.96 0.06
C VAL A 80 -10.86 -4.79 -1.14
N VAL A 81 -11.54 -4.65 -2.28
CA VAL A 81 -11.30 -5.49 -3.47
C VAL A 81 -9.90 -5.29 -4.05
N MET A 82 -9.34 -4.08 -4.02
CA MET A 82 -7.97 -3.84 -4.50
C MET A 82 -6.92 -4.63 -3.71
N ASN A 83 -7.07 -4.77 -2.40
CA ASN A 83 -6.17 -5.61 -1.61
C ASN A 83 -6.41 -7.11 -1.91
N VAL A 84 -7.67 -7.51 -2.08
CA VAL A 84 -8.04 -8.90 -2.39
C VAL A 84 -7.52 -9.33 -3.76
N SER A 85 -7.48 -8.44 -4.76
CA SER A 85 -6.95 -8.80 -6.08
C SER A 85 -5.48 -9.20 -6.03
N ASP A 86 -4.69 -8.55 -5.19
CA ASP A 86 -3.25 -8.83 -5.10
C ASP A 86 -3.00 -10.16 -4.39
N PHE A 87 -3.80 -10.49 -3.38
CA PHE A 87 -3.80 -11.83 -2.81
C PHE A 87 -4.24 -12.90 -3.83
N ALA A 88 -5.30 -12.63 -4.59
CA ALA A 88 -5.80 -13.55 -5.61
C ALA A 88 -4.75 -13.81 -6.72
N ALA A 89 -3.99 -12.78 -7.12
CA ALA A 89 -2.89 -12.91 -8.07
C ALA A 89 -1.77 -13.83 -7.60
N LYS A 90 -1.66 -14.07 -6.29
CA LYS A 90 -0.68 -14.99 -5.67
C LYS A 90 -1.29 -16.30 -5.17
N GLY A 91 -2.57 -16.56 -5.48
CA GLY A 91 -3.27 -17.75 -5.00
C GLY A 91 -3.46 -17.79 -3.49
N VAL A 92 -3.45 -16.63 -2.83
CA VAL A 92 -3.57 -16.50 -1.38
C VAL A 92 -5.03 -16.23 -1.02
N GLN A 93 -5.57 -17.00 -0.08
CA GLN A 93 -6.90 -16.76 0.47
C GLN A 93 -6.84 -15.64 1.53
N PRO A 94 -7.56 -14.51 1.34
CA PRO A 94 -7.66 -13.48 2.38
C PRO A 94 -8.41 -14.00 3.60
N ILE A 95 -7.88 -13.75 4.81
CA ILE A 95 -8.49 -14.20 6.08
C ILE A 95 -8.97 -13.06 6.98
N ALA A 96 -8.41 -11.86 6.80
CA ALA A 96 -8.72 -10.70 7.63
C ALA A 96 -8.39 -9.42 6.87
N VAL A 97 -9.01 -8.31 7.28
CA VAL A 97 -8.73 -6.96 6.79
C VAL A 97 -8.50 -6.06 8.00
N LEU A 98 -7.48 -5.22 7.92
CA LEU A 98 -7.26 -4.11 8.84
C LEU A 98 -7.51 -2.81 8.07
N ALA A 99 -8.45 -1.99 8.53
CA ALA A 99 -8.81 -0.74 7.88
C ALA A 99 -8.37 0.48 8.70
N ALA A 100 -7.74 1.44 8.02
CA ALA A 100 -7.46 2.78 8.54
C ALA A 100 -8.24 3.81 7.72
N LEU A 101 -9.11 4.58 8.36
CA LEU A 101 -10.04 5.50 7.68
C LEU A 101 -9.68 6.96 7.97
N GLY A 102 -9.40 7.73 6.91
CA GLY A 102 -9.31 9.18 6.93
C GLY A 102 -10.60 9.81 6.39
N LEU A 103 -11.53 10.18 7.29
CA LEU A 103 -12.84 10.70 6.90
C LEU A 103 -12.88 12.23 6.91
N GLN A 104 -13.44 12.81 5.85
CA GLN A 104 -13.68 14.26 5.79
C GLN A 104 -14.74 14.70 6.81
N ARG A 105 -14.68 15.97 7.20
CA ARG A 105 -15.72 16.56 8.03
C ARG A 105 -17.03 16.67 7.24
N GLY A 106 -18.17 16.59 7.94
CA GLY A 106 -19.48 16.80 7.36
C GLY A 106 -20.13 15.57 6.71
N LEU A 107 -19.55 14.38 6.83
CA LEU A 107 -20.23 13.14 6.46
C LEU A 107 -21.50 12.95 7.30
N MET A 108 -22.58 12.55 6.65
CA MET A 108 -23.83 12.18 7.31
C MET A 108 -23.75 10.75 7.83
N ARG A 109 -24.62 10.40 8.77
CA ARG A 109 -24.76 9.02 9.28
C ARG A 109 -24.92 8.00 8.13
N LYS A 110 -25.78 8.30 7.16
CA LYS A 110 -26.00 7.42 6.00
C LYS A 110 -24.74 7.18 5.18
N ASP A 111 -23.84 8.16 5.10
CA ASP A 111 -22.59 8.04 4.35
C ASP A 111 -21.65 7.07 5.06
N VAL A 112 -21.57 7.17 6.40
CA VAL A 112 -20.79 6.24 7.23
C VAL A 112 -21.39 4.84 7.20
N GLU A 113 -22.72 4.72 7.20
CA GLU A 113 -23.42 3.44 7.04
C GLU A 113 -23.12 2.80 5.67
N GLU A 114 -23.02 3.60 4.61
CA GLU A 114 -22.58 3.09 3.30
C GLU A 114 -21.12 2.61 3.32
N ILE A 115 -20.21 3.31 4.01
CA ILE A 115 -18.81 2.90 4.14
C ILE A 115 -18.69 1.58 4.92
N ALA A 116 -19.52 1.38 5.94
CA ALA A 116 -19.46 0.22 6.84
C ALA A 116 -20.19 -1.03 6.34
N ARG A 117 -20.92 -0.93 5.21
CA ARG A 117 -21.78 -1.98 4.67
C ARG A 117 -21.07 -2.91 3.70
#